data_AF-A0A345JSZ2-F1
#
_entry.id   AF-A0A345JSZ2-F1
#
_cell.length_a   1.000
_cell.length_b   1.000
_cell.length_c   1.000
_cell.angle_alpha   90.00
_cell.angle_beta   90.00
_cell.angle_gamma   90.00
#
_symmetry.space_group_name_H-M   'P 1'
#
loop_
_entity.id
_entity.type
_entity.pdbx_description
1 polymer ?
#
loop_
_entity_poly.entity_id
_entity_poly.type
_entity_poly.pdbx_seq_one_letter_code
_entity_poly.pdbx_strand_id
1 'polypeptide(L)'
;MSISSIINVSLYLDKFFLSKKEKKRRKLEVINTLNEASNLIQEILDLEENIEEMAHILESNYKKANDSLDKAKDLIRVYFSKRKANKTKEMYLRLSKLKIEIAYIRDNNYETEFIQGYMSELITALTNFIYAKDNYINQYF
;
A
#
# COMPACT_ATOMS: atom_id res chain seq x y z
N MET A 1 15.41 -12.89 -29.80
CA MET A 1 14.44 -12.11 -28.98
C MET A 1 14.61 -12.53 -27.52
N SER A 2 14.76 -11.59 -26.59
CA SER A 2 14.91 -11.92 -25.17
C SER A 2 13.55 -12.21 -24.52
N ILE A 3 13.50 -13.05 -23.50
CA ILE A 3 12.27 -13.34 -22.72
C ILE A 3 11.64 -12.04 -22.18
N SER A 4 12.47 -11.07 -21.78
CA SER A 4 12.04 -9.73 -21.36
C SER A 4 11.28 -8.96 -22.47
N SER A 5 11.72 -9.08 -23.73
CA SER A 5 11.02 -8.47 -24.87
C SER A 5 9.68 -9.15 -25.18
N ILE A 6 9.59 -10.46 -24.97
CA ILE A 6 8.36 -11.25 -25.19
C ILE A 6 7.30 -10.93 -24.13
N ILE A 7 7.69 -10.85 -22.86
CA ILE A 7 6.80 -10.48 -21.74
C ILE A 7 6.24 -9.06 -21.91
N ASN A 8 7.09 -8.11 -22.33
CA ASN A 8 6.63 -6.74 -22.61
C ASN A 8 5.61 -6.70 -23.75
N VAL A 9 5.79 -7.46 -24.83
CA VAL A 9 4.85 -7.49 -25.96
C VAL A 9 3.52 -8.14 -25.55
N SER A 10 3.55 -9.23 -24.77
CA SER A 10 2.34 -9.89 -24.25
C SER A 10 1.51 -8.95 -23.36
N LEU A 11 2.15 -8.24 -22.43
CA LEU A 11 1.47 -7.30 -21.54
C LEU A 11 0.88 -6.07 -22.27
N TYR A 12 1.54 -5.63 -23.35
CA TYR A 12 1.03 -4.56 -24.19
C TYR A 12 -0.18 -5.01 -25.01
N LEU A 13 -0.19 -6.23 -25.54
CA LEU A 13 -1.30 -6.78 -26.32
C LEU A 13 -2.55 -7.00 -25.45
N ASP A 14 -2.40 -7.53 -24.24
CA ASP A 14 -3.54 -7.75 -23.32
C ASP A 14 -4.34 -6.46 -23.08
N LYS A 15 -3.65 -5.32 -22.95
CA LYS A 15 -4.27 -4.00 -22.76
C LYS A 15 -5.14 -3.53 -23.93
N PHE A 16 -4.81 -3.92 -25.16
CA PHE A 16 -5.57 -3.56 -26.35
C PHE A 16 -6.86 -4.41 -26.51
N PHE A 17 -6.92 -5.59 -25.90
CA PHE A 17 -8.04 -6.52 -26.04
C PHE A 17 -8.93 -6.69 -24.79
N LEU A 18 -8.69 -5.94 -23.70
CA LEU A 18 -9.56 -6.05 -22.52
C LEU A 18 -10.97 -5.56 -22.84
N SER A 19 -11.92 -6.49 -22.76
CA SER A 19 -13.35 -6.17 -22.77
C SER A 19 -13.70 -5.19 -21.65
N LYS A 20 -14.81 -4.45 -21.79
CA LYS A 20 -15.33 -3.57 -20.72
C LYS A 20 -15.50 -4.34 -19.39
N LYS A 21 -15.92 -5.62 -19.46
CA LYS A 21 -16.07 -6.51 -18.32
C LYS A 21 -14.72 -6.76 -17.62
N GLU A 22 -13.68 -7.03 -18.39
CA GLU A 22 -12.34 -7.29 -17.85
C GLU A 22 -11.73 -6.04 -17.20
N LYS A 23 -11.88 -4.87 -17.83
CA LYS A 23 -11.45 -3.59 -17.24
C LYS A 23 -12.14 -3.32 -15.90
N LYS A 24 -13.44 -3.61 -15.80
CA LYS A 24 -14.19 -3.49 -14.53
C LYS A 24 -13.67 -4.47 -13.47
N ARG A 25 -13.40 -5.72 -13.85
CA ARG A 25 -12.83 -6.72 -12.96
C ARG A 25 -11.47 -6.28 -12.39
N ARG A 26 -10.55 -5.82 -13.25
CA ARG A 26 -9.23 -5.33 -12.82
C ARG A 26 -9.31 -4.06 -11.98
N LYS A 27 -10.30 -3.19 -12.22
CA LYS A 27 -10.56 -2.01 -11.37
C LYS A 27 -10.91 -2.43 -9.94
N LEU A 28 -11.81 -3.40 -9.80
CA LEU A 28 -12.20 -3.94 -8.49
C LEU A 28 -11.01 -4.61 -7.81
N GLU A 29 -10.19 -5.37 -8.55
CA GLU A 29 -8.98 -6.00 -8.02
C GLU A 29 -8.00 -4.96 -7.45
N VAL A 30 -7.75 -3.86 -8.16
CA VAL A 30 -6.91 -2.77 -7.66
C VAL A 30 -7.50 -2.14 -6.39
N ILE A 31 -8.80 -1.83 -6.38
CA ILE A 31 -9.46 -1.26 -5.20
C ILE A 31 -9.35 -2.20 -4.00
N ASN A 32 -9.60 -3.50 -4.20
CA ASN A 32 -9.52 -4.50 -3.14
C ASN A 32 -8.10 -4.60 -2.57
N THR A 33 -7.08 -4.64 -3.42
CA THR A 33 -5.68 -4.69 -2.98
C THR A 33 -5.25 -3.41 -2.24
N LEU A 34 -5.73 -2.25 -2.67
CA LEU A 34 -5.49 -0.99 -1.94
C LEU A 34 -6.20 -0.97 -0.59
N ASN A 35 -7.43 -1.49 -0.53
CA ASN A 35 -8.16 -1.63 0.74
C ASN A 35 -7.49 -2.64 1.66
N GLU A 36 -6.96 -3.75 1.14
CA GLU A 36 -6.19 -4.72 1.93
C GLU A 36 -4.97 -4.07 2.59
N ALA A 37 -4.21 -3.27 1.84
CA ALA A 37 -3.10 -2.50 2.41
C ALA A 37 -3.58 -1.54 3.50
N SER A 38 -4.67 -0.78 3.27
CA SER A 38 -5.20 0.14 4.29
C SER A 38 -5.79 -0.57 5.50
N ASN A 39 -6.41 -1.74 5.35
CA ASN A 39 -6.96 -2.51 6.46
C ASN A 39 -5.85 -3.01 7.38
N LEU A 40 -4.73 -3.49 6.82
CA LEU A 40 -3.57 -3.88 7.63
C LEU A 40 -2.99 -2.71 8.43
N ILE A 41 -3.01 -1.51 7.84
CA ILE A 41 -2.61 -0.27 8.51
C ILE A 41 -3.65 0.17 9.55
N GLN A 42 -4.95 -0.04 9.28
CA GLN A 42 -6.03 0.24 10.21
C GLN A 42 -6.00 -0.71 11.41
N GLU A 43 -5.68 -1.99 11.23
CA GLU A 43 -5.48 -2.94 12.33
C GLU A 43 -4.39 -2.48 13.30
N ILE A 44 -3.33 -1.83 12.80
CA ILE A 44 -2.32 -1.23 13.67
C ILE A 44 -2.93 -0.05 14.46
N LEU A 45 -3.72 0.79 13.79
CA LEU A 45 -4.33 1.98 14.39
C LEU A 45 -5.39 1.62 15.44
N ASP A 46 -6.17 0.56 15.22
CA ASP A 46 -7.21 0.08 16.14
C ASP A 46 -6.63 -0.44 17.46
N LEU A 47 -5.31 -0.67 17.52
CA LEU A 47 -4.57 -1.07 18.72
C LEU A 47 -3.92 0.11 19.46
N GLU A 48 -4.31 1.35 19.18
CA GLU A 48 -3.81 2.54 19.88
C GLU A 48 -3.93 2.41 21.42
N GLU A 49 -4.98 1.75 21.91
CA GLU A 49 -5.20 1.50 23.34
C GLU A 49 -4.48 0.25 23.88
N ASN A 50 -3.90 -0.59 23.00
CA ASN A 50 -3.18 -1.82 23.34
C ASN A 50 -1.76 -1.84 22.72
N ILE A 51 -0.87 -1.06 23.32
CA ILE A 51 0.50 -0.83 22.83
C ILE A 51 1.32 -2.13 22.72
N GLU A 52 1.11 -3.08 23.64
CA GLU A 52 1.78 -4.39 23.61
C GLU A 52 1.43 -5.17 22.34
N GLU A 53 0.14 -5.25 22.02
CA GLU A 53 -0.32 -5.93 20.80
C GLU A 53 0.09 -5.16 19.55
N MET A 54 0.06 -3.82 19.61
CA MET A 54 0.51 -2.95 18.52
C MET A 54 1.98 -3.21 18.17
N ALA A 55 2.85 -3.28 19.19
CA ALA A 55 4.27 -3.60 19.06
C ALA A 55 4.50 -4.92 18.32
N HIS A 56 3.69 -5.94 18.61
CA HIS A 56 3.80 -7.26 18.00
C HIS A 56 3.43 -7.29 16.51
N ILE A 57 2.43 -6.52 16.10
CA ILE A 57 1.91 -6.60 14.72
C ILE A 57 2.47 -5.55 13.77
N LEU A 58 3.11 -4.49 14.30
CA LEU A 58 3.55 -3.30 13.57
C LEU A 58 4.34 -3.63 12.27
N GLU A 59 5.45 -4.37 12.40
CA GLU A 59 6.34 -4.65 11.28
C GLU A 59 5.71 -5.66 10.29
N SER A 60 5.01 -6.66 10.82
CA SER A 60 4.31 -7.67 10.01
C SER A 60 3.25 -7.02 9.12
N ASN A 61 2.37 -6.19 9.70
CA ASN A 61 1.28 -5.56 8.96
C ASN A 61 1.78 -4.49 7.99
N TYR A 62 2.83 -3.74 8.36
CA TYR A 62 3.52 -2.86 7.40
C TYR A 62 4.06 -3.62 6.19
N LYS A 63 4.74 -4.76 6.41
CA LYS A 63 5.31 -5.56 5.32
C LYS A 63 4.22 -6.05 4.37
N LYS A 64 3.14 -6.61 4.92
CA LYS A 64 1.98 -7.04 4.12
C LYS A 64 1.34 -5.87 3.37
N ALA A 65 1.21 -4.70 4.00
CA ALA A 65 0.67 -3.50 3.35
C ALA A 65 1.55 -3.03 2.18
N ASN A 66 2.88 -3.11 2.32
CA ASN A 66 3.82 -2.83 1.25
C ASN A 66 3.64 -3.78 0.06
N ASP A 67 3.58 -5.08 0.33
CA ASP A 67 3.42 -6.11 -0.71
C ASP A 67 2.10 -5.94 -1.48
N SER A 68 1.01 -5.63 -0.76
CA SER A 68 -0.28 -5.28 -1.37
C SER A 68 -0.18 -4.03 -2.25
N LEU A 69 0.48 -2.97 -1.78
CA LEU A 69 0.64 -1.75 -2.59
C LEU A 69 1.47 -2.01 -3.87
N ASP A 70 2.51 -2.84 -3.80
CA ASP A 70 3.31 -3.27 -4.95
C ASP A 70 2.48 -4.04 -5.98
N LYS A 71 1.65 -4.98 -5.51
CA LYS A 71 0.69 -5.68 -6.37
C LYS A 71 -0.29 -4.70 -7.05
N ALA A 72 -0.82 -3.73 -6.30
CA ALA A 72 -1.73 -2.73 -6.87
C ALA A 72 -1.06 -1.89 -7.96
N LYS A 73 0.19 -1.44 -7.74
CA LYS A 73 0.97 -0.69 -8.74
C LYS A 73 1.21 -1.50 -10.01
N ASP A 74 1.52 -2.79 -9.89
CA ASP A 74 1.71 -3.66 -11.03
C ASP A 74 0.43 -3.86 -11.83
N LEU A 75 -0.69 -4.11 -11.17
CA LEU A 75 -2.01 -4.18 -11.83
C LEU A 75 -2.34 -2.87 -12.55
N ILE A 76 -2.07 -1.71 -11.93
CA ILE A 76 -2.28 -0.40 -12.54
C ILE A 76 -1.39 -0.22 -13.77
N ARG A 77 -0.11 -0.60 -13.69
CA ARG A 77 0.85 -0.49 -14.78
C ARG A 77 0.45 -1.32 -16.00
N VAL A 78 0.03 -2.56 -15.76
CA VAL A 78 -0.35 -3.52 -16.81
C VAL A 78 -1.68 -3.12 -17.46
N TYR A 79 -2.74 -2.94 -16.65
CA TYR A 79 -4.10 -2.84 -17.15
C TYR A 79 -4.60 -1.39 -17.34
N PHE A 80 -3.92 -0.41 -16.74
CA PHE A 80 -4.33 1.01 -16.76
C PHE A 80 -3.20 1.91 -17.29
N SER A 81 -3.33 3.23 -17.17
CA SER A 81 -2.34 4.15 -17.74
C SER A 81 -1.08 4.25 -16.87
N LYS A 82 0.08 4.37 -17.52
CA LYS A 82 1.36 4.64 -16.84
C LYS A 82 1.30 5.91 -15.99
N ARG A 83 0.48 6.89 -16.40
CA ARG A 83 0.19 8.09 -15.59
C ARG A 83 -0.45 7.74 -14.26
N LYS A 84 -1.45 6.86 -14.21
CA LYS A 84 -2.08 6.40 -12.95
C LYS A 84 -1.06 5.63 -12.09
N ALA A 85 -0.25 4.77 -12.70
CA ALA A 85 0.82 4.06 -11.98
C ALA A 85 1.86 5.01 -11.37
N ASN A 86 2.21 6.10 -12.06
CA ASN A 86 3.10 7.13 -11.50
C ASN A 86 2.43 7.95 -10.39
N LYS A 87 1.10 8.02 -10.37
CA LYS A 87 0.32 8.75 -9.36
C LYS A 87 0.14 7.95 -8.06
N THR A 88 0.42 6.65 -8.02
CA THR A 88 0.49 5.90 -6.76
C THR A 88 1.68 6.32 -5.88
N LYS A 89 2.57 7.20 -6.39
CA LYS A 89 3.73 7.73 -5.67
C LYS A 89 3.39 8.33 -4.32
N GLU A 90 2.23 8.97 -4.16
CA GLU A 90 1.83 9.53 -2.87
C GLU A 90 1.66 8.44 -1.81
N MET A 91 0.94 7.36 -2.11
CA MET A 91 0.78 6.22 -1.19
C MET A 91 2.14 5.60 -0.83
N TYR A 92 3.05 5.43 -1.80
CA TYR A 92 4.40 4.95 -1.52
C TYR A 92 5.21 5.89 -0.63
N LEU A 93 5.07 7.21 -0.81
CA LEU A 93 5.74 8.19 0.03
C LEU A 93 5.21 8.10 1.47
N ARG A 94 3.89 7.98 1.67
CA ARG A 94 3.31 7.81 3.01
C ARG A 94 3.76 6.50 3.66
N LEU A 95 3.74 5.40 2.91
CA LEU A 95 4.19 4.10 3.40
C LEU A 95 5.70 4.08 3.68
N SER A 96 6.50 4.83 2.91
CA SER A 96 7.94 4.99 3.16
C SER A 96 8.21 5.80 4.43
N LYS A 97 7.37 6.81 4.72
CA LYS A 97 7.44 7.51 6.01
C LYS A 97 7.14 6.55 7.15
N LEU A 98 6.06 5.78 7.04
CA LEU A 98 5.73 4.75 8.04
C LEU A 98 6.87 3.74 8.25
N LYS A 99 7.56 3.34 7.18
CA LYS A 99 8.76 2.48 7.27
C LYS A 99 9.84 3.09 8.16
N ILE A 100 10.07 4.40 8.05
CA ILE A 100 11.07 5.11 8.86
C ILE A 100 10.64 5.08 10.33
N GLU A 101 9.36 5.36 10.61
CA GLU A 101 8.84 5.31 11.99
C GLU A 101 8.97 3.91 12.59
N ILE A 102 8.63 2.87 11.82
CA ILE A 102 8.76 1.46 12.26
C ILE A 102 10.21 1.08 12.47
N ALA A 103 11.13 1.55 11.62
CA ALA A 103 12.55 1.31 11.82
C ALA A 103 13.05 1.95 13.11
N TYR A 104 12.59 3.17 13.43
CA TYR A 104 12.93 3.85 14.67
C TYR A 104 12.40 3.10 15.90
N ILE A 105 11.17 2.59 15.85
CA ILE A 105 10.60 1.73 16.90
C ILE A 105 11.37 0.42 17.07
N ARG A 106 11.76 -0.22 15.95
CA ARG A 106 12.54 -1.45 15.95
C ARG A 106 13.93 -1.26 16.55
N ASP A 107 14.59 -0.16 16.24
CA ASP A 107 15.91 0.17 16.78
C ASP A 107 15.86 0.40 18.30
N ASN A 108 14.67 0.64 18.85
CA ASN A 108 14.35 0.69 20.28
C ASN A 108 13.62 -0.59 20.76
N ASN A 109 13.85 -1.73 20.09
CA ASN A 109 13.36 -3.06 20.45
C ASN A 109 11.85 -3.19 20.67
N TYR A 110 11.03 -2.32 20.06
CA TYR A 110 9.59 -2.28 20.27
C TYR A 110 9.19 -2.08 21.75
N GLU A 111 10.02 -1.37 22.53
CA GLU A 111 9.69 -1.03 23.91
C GLU A 111 8.38 -0.23 23.98
N THR A 112 7.45 -0.67 24.83
CA THR A 112 6.09 -0.09 24.92
C THR A 112 6.12 1.36 25.37
N GLU A 113 6.98 1.70 26.34
CA GLU A 113 7.19 3.08 26.80
C GLU A 113 7.67 4.00 25.66
N PHE A 114 8.56 3.47 24.81
CA PHE A 114 9.06 4.19 23.65
C PHE A 114 7.96 4.39 22.60
N ILE A 115 7.22 3.34 22.26
CA ILE A 115 6.09 3.43 21.33
C ILE A 115 5.05 4.43 21.83
N GLN A 116 4.75 4.41 23.14
CA GLN A 116 3.83 5.36 23.76
C GLN A 116 4.31 6.81 23.63
N GLY A 117 5.61 7.04 23.82
CA GLY A 117 6.23 8.36 23.60
C GLY A 117 6.20 8.82 22.14
N TYR A 118 6.09 7.88 21.20
CA TYR A 118 6.10 8.12 19.75
C TYR A 118 4.73 7.93 19.07
N MET A 119 3.67 7.79 19.88
CA MET A 119 2.34 7.37 19.45
C MET A 119 1.74 8.36 18.44
N SER A 120 1.92 9.65 18.68
CA SER A 120 1.39 10.73 17.84
C SER A 120 1.96 10.71 16.41
N GLU A 121 3.28 10.57 16.28
CA GLU A 121 3.98 10.47 15.00
C GLU A 121 3.53 9.23 14.23
N LEU A 122 3.41 8.10 14.93
CA LEU A 122 2.99 6.83 14.37
C LEU A 122 1.55 6.91 13.86
N ILE A 123 0.58 7.34 14.69
CA ILE A 123 -0.83 7.54 14.31
C ILE A 123 -0.94 8.47 13.10
N THR A 124 -0.18 9.57 13.12
CA THR A 124 -0.15 10.52 12.00
C THR A 124 0.32 9.84 10.71
N ALA A 125 1.37 9.02 10.76
CA ALA A 125 1.88 8.30 9.60
C ALA A 125 0.86 7.28 9.06
N LEU A 126 0.23 6.50 9.95
CA LEU A 126 -0.80 5.51 9.60
C LEU A 126 -2.02 6.18 8.94
N THR A 127 -2.55 7.23 9.57
CA THR A 127 -3.74 7.97 9.09
C THR A 127 -3.49 8.61 7.72
N ASN A 128 -2.30 9.19 7.52
CA ASN A 128 -1.92 9.79 6.24
C ASN A 128 -1.90 8.78 5.09
N PHE A 129 -1.53 7.52 5.35
CA PHE A 129 -1.57 6.48 4.34
C PHE A 129 -3.00 6.14 3.92
N ILE A 130 -3.91 5.96 4.88
CA ILE A 130 -5.33 5.67 4.63
C ILE A 130 -5.97 6.81 3.82
N TYR A 131 -5.75 8.05 4.23
CA TYR A 131 -6.23 9.23 3.52
C TYR A 131 -5.70 9.31 2.07
N ALA A 132 -4.42 9.02 1.86
CA ALA A 132 -3.84 8.98 0.51
C ALA A 132 -4.49 7.91 -0.37
N LYS A 133 -4.85 6.75 0.21
CA LYS A 133 -5.59 5.70 -0.49
C LYS A 133 -6.98 6.18 -0.91
N ASP A 134 -7.73 6.81 -0.02
CA ASP A 134 -9.09 7.31 -0.31
C ASP A 134 -9.08 8.36 -1.42
N ASN A 135 -8.15 9.31 -1.34
CA ASN A 135 -7.95 10.31 -2.38
C ASN A 135 -7.62 9.67 -3.74
N TYR A 136 -6.75 8.67 -3.76
CA TYR A 136 -6.38 7.99 -4.99
C TYR A 136 -7.58 7.27 -5.64
N ILE A 137 -8.37 6.55 -4.85
CA ILE A 137 -9.56 5.87 -5.36
C ILE A 137 -10.55 6.90 -5.91
N ASN A 138 -10.91 7.92 -5.13
CA ASN A 138 -11.89 8.94 -5.53
C ASN A 138 -11.47 9.71 -6.79
N GLN A 139 -10.17 9.99 -6.97
CA GLN A 139 -9.68 10.75 -8.13
C GLN A 139 -9.57 9.92 -9.41
N TYR A 140 -9.30 8.63 -9.31
CA TYR A 140 -8.89 7.83 -10.47
C TYR A 140 -9.82 6.67 -10.81
N PHE A 141 -10.83 6.40 -9.98
CA PHE A 141 -11.72 5.26 -10.11
C PHE A 141 -13.19 5.63 -9.99
#